data_AF-A0A9E2L8W7-F1
#
_entry.id   AF-A0A9E2L8W7-F1
#
_cell.length_a   1.000
_cell.length_b   1.000
_cell.length_c   1.000
_cell.angle_alpha   90.00
_cell.angle_beta   90.00
_cell.angle_gamma   90.00
#
_symmetry.space_group_name_H-M   'P 1'
#
loop_
_entity.id
_entity.type
_entity.pdbx_description
1 polymer ?
#
loop_
_entity_poly.entity_id
_entity_poly.type
_entity_poly.pdbx_seq_one_letter_code
_entity_poly.pdbx_strand_id
1 'polypeptide(L)' 'MICEFCVQLTITVIVVFFGGLIAWKPKKIIDMQIALYRPFNWKIEPISMEKEIRNTRIMGLVVIILGILSLGYILLK' A
#
# COMPACT_ATOMS: atom_id res chain seq x y z
N MET A 1 -7.92 25.40 -12.51
CA MET A 1 -6.88 24.58 -13.15
C MET A 1 -6.09 23.96 -12.02
N ILE A 2 -6.22 22.65 -11.78
CA ILE A 2 -5.48 22.00 -10.68
C ILE A 2 -4.03 21.83 -11.17
N CYS A 3 -3.05 22.23 -10.37
CA CYS A 3 -1.64 22.08 -10.69
C CYS A 3 -1.28 20.59 -10.78
N GLU A 4 -0.82 20.13 -11.95
CA GLU A 4 -0.45 18.73 -12.21
C GLU A 4 0.60 18.24 -11.20
N PHE A 5 1.61 19.07 -10.94
CA PHE A 5 2.66 18.79 -9.95
C PHE A 5 2.07 18.57 -8.55
N CYS A 6 1.12 19.41 -8.12
CA CYS A 6 0.47 19.25 -6.81
C CYS A 6 -0.30 17.94 -6.71
N VAL A 7 -0.96 17.51 -7.79
CA VAL A 7 -1.70 16.23 -7.82
C VAL A 7 -0.73 15.06 -7.74
N GLN A 8 0.33 15.06 -8.55
CA GLN A 8 1.36 14.02 -8.55
C GLN A 8 2.01 13.90 -7.16
N LEU A 9 2.42 15.02 -6.58
CA LEU A 9 3.00 15.06 -5.24
C LEU A 9 2.04 14.51 -4.17
N THR A 10 0.76 14.92 -4.22
CA THR A 10 -0.26 14.44 -3.27
C THR A 10 -0.44 12.93 -3.36
N ILE A 11 -0.56 12.39 -4.59
CA ILE A 11 -0.70 10.95 -4.82
C ILE A 11 0.54 10.21 -4.28
N THR A 12 1.75 10.70 -4.56
CA THR A 12 2.98 10.07 -4.09
C THR A 12 3.08 10.03 -2.57
N VAL A 13 2.72 11.11 -1.88
CA VAL A 13 2.69 11.16 -0.41
C VAL A 13 1.70 10.12 0.15
N ILE A 14 0.51 10.03 -0.44
CA ILE A 14 -0.51 9.03 -0.07
C ILE A 14 0.05 7.61 -0.27
N VAL A 15 0.70 7.33 -1.40
CA VAL A 15 1.29 6.02 -1.70
C VAL A 15 2.36 5.63 -0.68
N VAL A 16 3.29 6.53 -0.36
CA VAL A 16 4.35 6.26 0.64
C VAL A 16 3.74 6.01 2.01
N PHE A 17 2.75 6.81 2.41
CA PHE A 17 2.04 6.65 3.68
C PHE A 17 1.35 5.28 3.78
N PHE A 18 0.57 4.89 2.76
CA PHE A 18 -0.11 3.59 2.75
C PHE A 18 0.88 2.42 2.65
N GLY A 19 1.96 2.54 1.88
CA GLY A 19 3.04 1.56 1.85
C GLY A 19 3.64 1.34 3.25
N GLY A 20 3.86 2.42 4.00
CA GLY A 20 4.27 2.39 5.41
C GLY A 20 3.31 1.65 6.31
N LEU A 21 2.01 1.94 6.22
CA LEU A 21 0.97 1.25 6.99
C LEU A 21 0.93 -0.26 6.69
N ILE A 22 1.05 -0.62 5.41
CA ILE A 22 1.09 -2.02 4.95
C ILE A 22 2.31 -2.75 5.52
N ALA A 23 3.49 -2.13 5.49
CA ALA A 23 4.71 -2.71 6.02
C ALA A 23 4.69 -2.87 7.54
N TRP A 24 4.12 -1.90 8.27
CA TRP A 24 4.09 -1.90 9.73
C TRP A 24 3.05 -2.89 10.28
N LYS A 25 1.81 -2.84 9.80
CA LYS A 25 0.70 -3.62 10.38
C LYS A 25 0.09 -4.61 9.37
N PRO A 26 0.89 -5.52 8.76
CA PRO A 26 0.42 -6.40 7.69
C PRO A 26 -0.78 -7.27 8.11
N LYS A 27 -0.78 -7.81 9.34
CA LYS A 27 -1.90 -8.60 9.87
C LYS A 27 -3.22 -7.82 9.86
N LYS A 28 -3.22 -6.56 10.33
CA LYS A 28 -4.43 -5.72 10.33
C LYS A 28 -4.91 -5.41 8.92
N ILE A 29 -3.98 -5.22 7.98
CA ILE A 29 -4.32 -4.98 6.56
C ILE A 29 -4.96 -6.22 5.95
N ILE A 30 -4.42 -7.41 6.21
CA ILE A 30 -5.02 -8.69 5.77
C ILE A 30 -6.42 -8.85 6.38
N ASP A 31 -6.58 -8.60 7.68
CA ASP A 31 -7.88 -8.70 8.35
C ASP A 31 -8.90 -7.69 7.77
N MET A 32 -8.45 -6.47 7.47
CA MET A 32 -9.27 -5.43 6.82
C MET A 32 -9.67 -5.85 5.39
N GLN A 33 -8.74 -6.45 4.64
CA GLN A 33 -9.03 -7.02 3.33
C GLN A 33 -10.13 -8.08 3.45
N ILE A 34 -9.95 -9.08 4.34
CA ILE A 34 -10.96 -10.12 4.57
C ILE A 34 -12.33 -9.51 4.93
N ALA A 35 -12.35 -8.48 5.80
CA ALA A 35 -13.58 -7.80 6.19
C ALA A 35 -14.23 -7.03 5.02
N LEU A 36 -13.45 -6.38 4.16
CA LEU A 36 -13.94 -5.65 2.99
C LEU A 36 -14.55 -6.56 1.94
N TYR A 37 -14.02 -7.77 1.79
CA TYR A 37 -14.50 -8.75 0.81
C TYR A 37 -15.69 -9.60 1.30
N ARG A 38 -15.92 -9.65 2.62
CA ARG A 38 -17.04 -10.41 3.22
C ARG A 38 -18.44 -10.02 2.71
N PRO A 39 -18.80 -8.73 2.53
CA PRO A 39 -20.11 -8.33 1.98
C PRO A 39 -20.39 -8.85 0.58
N PHE A 40 -19.35 -9.14 -0.21
CA PHE A 40 -19.45 -9.72 -1.55
C PHE A 40 -19.54 -11.26 -1.52
N ASN A 41 -19.74 -11.85 -0.33
CA ASN A 41 -19.72 -13.29 -0.08
C ASN A 41 -18.41 -13.98 -0.55
N TRP A 42 -17.32 -13.22 -0.64
CA TRP A 42 -16.03 -13.75 -1.06
C TRP A 42 -15.25 -14.24 0.16
N LYS A 43 -15.12 -15.55 0.26
CA LYS A 43 -14.41 -16.20 1.37
C LYS A 43 -12.89 -16.16 1.12
N ILE A 44 -12.25 -15.09 1.58
CA ILE A 44 -10.79 -14.96 1.59
C ILE A 44 -10.26 -15.57 2.89
N GLU A 45 -9.49 -16.64 2.80
CA GLU A 45 -8.80 -17.26 3.93
C GLU A 45 -7.31 -17.45 3.61
N PRO A 46 -6.40 -17.04 4.50
CA PRO A 46 -4.97 -17.23 4.29
C PRO A 46 -4.63 -18.72 4.39
N ILE A 47 -3.94 -19.26 3.38
CA ILE A 47 -3.41 -20.64 3.45
C ILE A 47 -2.36 -20.75 4.57
N SER A 48 -1.54 -19.71 4.74
CA SER A 48 -0.58 -19.59 5.83
C SER A 48 -0.46 -18.13 6.25
N MET A 49 -0.95 -17.81 7.44
CA MET A 49 -0.94 -16.44 7.95
C MET A 49 0.48 -15.86 8.07
N GLU A 50 1.48 -16.69 8.38
CA GLU A 50 2.87 -16.26 8.45
C GLU A 50 3.42 -15.84 7.08
N LYS A 51 3.13 -16.63 6.03
CA LYS A 51 3.54 -16.30 4.65
C LYS A 51 2.86 -15.02 4.17
N GLU A 52 1.56 -14.89 4.42
CA GLU A 52 0.82 -13.67 4.06
C GLU A 52 1.38 -12.44 4.78
N ILE A 53 1.63 -12.51 6.09
CA ILE A 53 2.25 -11.41 6.85
C ILE A 53 3.60 -10.99 6.25
N ARG A 54 4.46 -11.96 5.89
CA ARG A 54 5.76 -11.68 5.27
C ARG A 54 5.59 -11.02 3.90
N ASN A 55 4.71 -11.58 3.07
CA ASN A 55 4.48 -11.09 1.72
C ASN A 55 3.86 -9.69 1.73
N THR A 56 2.85 -9.44 2.56
CA THR A 56 2.24 -8.12 2.75
C THR A 56 3.26 -7.11 3.27
N ARG A 57 4.15 -7.50 4.18
CA ARG A 57 5.23 -6.62 4.62
C ARG A 57 6.18 -6.25 3.48
N ILE A 58 6.61 -7.22 2.68
CA ILE A 58 7.47 -6.98 1.50
C ILE A 58 6.75 -6.08 0.50
N MET A 59 5.46 -6.33 0.24
CA MET A 59 4.64 -5.49 -0.63
C MET A 59 4.61 -4.03 -0.15
N GLY A 60 4.38 -3.80 1.15
CA GLY A 60 4.43 -2.45 1.72
C GLY A 60 5.79 -1.76 1.52
N LEU A 61 6.90 -2.49 1.75
CA LEU A 61 8.24 -1.96 1.52
C LEU A 61 8.49 -1.63 0.05
N VAL A 62 8.05 -2.48 -0.88
CA VAL A 62 8.16 -2.22 -2.33
C VAL A 62 7.37 -0.96 -2.72
N VAL A 63 6.15 -0.80 -2.19
CA VAL A 63 5.33 0.41 -2.41
C VAL A 63 6.05 1.67 -1.92
N ILE A 64 6.71 1.62 -0.75
CA ILE A 64 7.51 2.75 -0.24
C ILE A 64 8.66 3.07 -1.19
N ILE A 65 9.43 2.05 -1.63
CA ILE A 65 10.56 2.23 -2.54
C ILE A 65 10.10 2.89 -3.85
N LEU A 66 9.03 2.37 -4.46
CA LEU A 66 8.46 2.95 -5.68
C LEU A 66 7.95 4.39 -5.44
N GLY A 67 7.36 4.66 -4.29
CA GLY A 67 6.93 6.00 -3.90
C GLY A 67 8.10 6.99 -3.77
N ILE A 68 9.21 6.58 -3.16
CA ILE A 68 10.42 7.41 -3.03
C ILE A 68 11.05 7.66 -4.41
N LEU A 69 11.15 6.64 -5.26
CA LEU A 69 11.65 6.80 -6.63
C LEU A 69 10.75 7.75 -7.45
N SER A 70 9.43 7.62 -7.30
CA SER A 70 8.46 8.52 -7.93
C SER A 70 8.61 9.96 -7.43
N LEU A 71 8.83 10.16 -6.13
CA LEU A 71 9.08 11.48 -5.55
C LEU A 71 10.37 12.09 -6.13
N GLY A 72 11.45 11.32 -6.19
CA GLY A 72 12.70 11.75 -6.80
C GLY A 72 12.52 12.15 -8.26
N TYR A 73 11.77 11.36 -9.04
CA TYR A 73 11.45 11.69 -10.43
C TYR A 73 10.65 13.00 -10.54
N ILE A 74 9.61 13.20 -9.72
CA ILE A 74 8.79 14.42 -9.73
C ILE A 74 9.61 15.67 -9.39
N LEU A 75 10.57 15.56 -8.45
CA LEU A 75 11.40 16.68 -8.01
C LEU A 75 12.56 17.01 -8.96
N LEU A 76 13.02 16.04 -9.76
CA LEU A 76 14.13 16.21 -10.71
C LEU A 76 13.66 16.53 -12.13
N LYS A 77 12.37 16.36 -12.41
CA LYS A 77 11.71 16.76 -13.65
C LYS A 77 11.57 18.28 -13.72
#